data_AF-A0A086J2F2-F1
#
_entry.id   AF-A0A086J2F2-F1
#
_cell.length_a   1.000
_cell.length_b   1.000
_cell.length_c   1.000
_cell.angle_alpha   90.00
_cell.angle_beta   90.00
_cell.angle_gamma   90.00
#
_symmetry.space_group_name_H-M   'P 1'
#
loop_
_entity.id
_entity.type
_entity.pdbx_description
1 polymer ?
#
loop_
_entity_poly.entity_id
_entity_poly.type
_entity_poly.pdbx_seq_one_letter_code
_entity_poly.pdbx_strand_id
1 'polypeptide(L)'
;MGERRHARVTLVKVPRILEECLEEYAEALEIGTIEERGDSNVLKISPHIGPQNFPREWIIEPLENKTGIFTFVQKPHGAFIDGVITDEVYAKPKITPEYLKYKRERNAAQNIKADVKAVDSLKEGIRMERYGATEYDLMARKRKKMLMEKKRERLSKTEVMDILFRAFEEYPYWSVKDLADRSGQPLAYIQELLPGIAVLNKKAHRNMYELKPEYKSGTN
;
A
#
# COMPACT_ATOMS: atom_id res chain seq x y z
N MET A 1 62.05 15.14 -12.47
CA MET A 1 60.58 15.10 -12.30
C MET A 1 60.22 13.65 -12.02
N GLY A 2 60.12 13.25 -10.75
CA GLY A 2 59.96 11.83 -10.39
C GLY A 2 58.52 11.38 -10.63
N GLU A 3 58.32 10.31 -11.39
CA GLU A 3 57.04 9.62 -11.50
C GLU A 3 56.57 9.24 -10.09
N ARG A 4 55.52 9.91 -9.60
CA ARG A 4 54.83 9.46 -8.39
C ARG A 4 54.07 8.19 -8.74
N ARG A 5 54.70 7.04 -8.53
CA ARG A 5 54.02 5.75 -8.58
C ARG A 5 53.02 5.72 -7.43
N HIS A 6 51.73 5.70 -7.77
CA HIS A 6 50.66 5.52 -6.80
C HIS A 6 50.82 4.16 -6.10
N ALA A 7 50.45 4.09 -4.81
CA ALA A 7 50.51 2.84 -4.06
C ALA A 7 49.57 1.80 -4.66
N ARG A 8 49.99 0.53 -4.68
CA ARG A 8 49.11 -0.58 -5.03
C ARG A 8 48.35 -1.00 -3.78
N VAL A 9 47.03 -1.02 -3.87
CA VAL A 9 46.14 -1.32 -2.75
C VAL A 9 45.25 -2.49 -3.12
N THR A 10 44.98 -3.38 -2.16
CA THR A 10 44.02 -4.48 -2.31
C THR A 10 42.71 -4.09 -1.64
N LEU A 11 41.60 -4.20 -2.36
CA LEU A 11 40.27 -3.95 -1.80
C LEU A 11 39.73 -5.24 -1.19
N VAL A 12 39.55 -5.25 0.13
CA VAL A 12 39.00 -6.40 0.86
C VAL A 12 37.55 -6.13 1.22
N LYS A 13 36.63 -6.90 0.64
CA LYS A 13 35.22 -6.88 1.02
C LYS A 13 35.00 -7.79 2.23
N VAL A 14 34.57 -7.19 3.34
CA VAL A 14 34.31 -7.87 4.61
C VAL A 14 32.81 -7.89 4.95
N PRO A 15 32.29 -8.98 5.52
CA PRO A 15 30.94 -9.03 6.07
C PRO A 15 30.75 -8.07 7.24
N ARG A 16 29.52 -7.53 7.38
CA ARG A 16 29.13 -6.61 8.46
C ARG A 16 29.47 -7.07 9.88
N ILE A 17 29.51 -8.38 10.09
CA ILE A 17 29.88 -8.98 11.38
C ILE A 17 31.30 -8.56 11.80
N LEU A 18 32.23 -8.49 10.85
CA LEU A 18 33.61 -8.08 11.11
C LEU A 18 33.71 -6.56 11.22
N GLU A 19 32.99 -5.83 10.37
CA GLU A 19 32.92 -4.36 10.41
C GLU A 19 32.46 -3.85 11.79
N GLU A 20 31.33 -4.32 12.30
CA GLU A 20 30.81 -3.93 13.62
C GLU A 20 31.79 -4.27 14.75
N CYS A 21 32.48 -5.40 14.64
CA CYS A 21 33.51 -5.79 15.59
C CYS A 21 34.69 -4.82 15.57
N LEU A 22 35.13 -4.39 14.39
CA LEU A 22 36.25 -3.48 14.24
C LEU A 22 35.92 -2.03 14.61
N GLU A 23 34.66 -1.58 14.43
CA GLU A 23 34.22 -0.25 14.86
C GLU A 23 34.32 -0.04 16.37
N GLU A 24 34.23 -1.12 17.17
CA GLU A 24 34.42 -1.05 18.63
C GLU A 24 35.87 -0.70 19.03
N TYR A 25 36.84 -0.91 18.13
CA TYR A 25 38.27 -0.68 18.39
C TYR A 25 38.78 0.51 17.56
N ALA A 26 38.92 1.67 18.19
CA ALA A 26 39.29 2.92 17.52
C ALA A 26 40.82 3.17 17.41
N GLU A 27 41.65 2.40 18.12
CA GLU A 27 43.10 2.61 18.19
C GLU A 27 43.87 1.64 17.30
N ALA A 28 45.16 1.92 17.09
CA ALA A 28 46.09 1.06 16.35
C ALA A 28 46.26 -0.30 17.05
N LEU A 29 45.30 -1.19 16.84
CA LEU A 29 45.23 -2.50 17.43
C LEU A 29 45.64 -3.54 16.39
N GLU A 30 46.48 -4.48 16.81
CA GLU A 30 46.83 -5.64 16.00
C GLU A 30 45.61 -6.58 15.92
N ILE A 31 44.89 -6.53 14.80
CA ILE A 31 43.66 -7.31 14.60
C ILE A 31 43.96 -8.80 14.44
N GLY A 32 45.11 -9.14 13.85
CA GLY A 32 45.49 -10.50 13.58
C GLY A 32 46.53 -10.63 12.48
N THR A 33 46.70 -11.84 11.98
CA THR A 33 47.71 -12.21 10.98
C THR A 33 47.07 -12.76 9.72
N ILE A 34 47.69 -12.49 8.58
CA ILE A 34 47.31 -13.08 7.29
C ILE A 34 48.32 -14.18 6.99
N GLU A 35 47.84 -15.41 6.89
CA GLU A 35 48.63 -16.56 6.46
C GLU A 35 48.38 -16.83 4.97
N GLU A 36 49.44 -16.76 4.17
CA GLU A 36 49.40 -17.14 2.76
C GLU A 36 49.46 -18.67 2.64
N ARG A 37 48.37 -19.28 2.20
CA ARG A 37 48.27 -20.73 2.06
C ARG A 37 48.12 -21.10 0.59
N GLY A 38 49.18 -20.87 -0.18
CA GLY A 38 49.29 -21.26 -1.60
C GLY A 38 48.23 -20.63 -2.49
N ASP A 39 47.08 -21.29 -2.61
CA ASP A 39 45.95 -20.86 -3.45
C ASP A 39 44.93 -19.98 -2.70
N SER A 40 44.99 -19.88 -1.37
CA SER A 40 44.05 -19.08 -0.58
C SER A 40 44.72 -18.43 0.62
N ASN A 41 44.47 -17.14 0.82
CA ASN A 41 44.95 -16.44 1.99
C ASN A 41 43.95 -16.60 3.13
N VAL A 42 44.43 -16.83 4.34
CA VAL A 42 43.59 -16.99 5.53
C VAL A 42 43.92 -15.88 6.51
N LEU A 43 42.95 -15.02 6.79
CA LEU A 43 43.03 -14.03 7.85
C LEU A 43 42.63 -14.68 9.18
N LYS A 44 43.57 -14.74 10.12
CA LYS A 44 43.36 -15.18 11.50
C LYS A 44 43.23 -13.98 12.40
N ILE A 45 42.09 -13.85 13.07
CA ILE A 45 41.82 -12.77 14.01
C ILE A 45 42.28 -13.19 15.41
N SER A 46 42.87 -12.23 16.13
CA SER A 46 43.34 -12.41 17.50
C SER A 46 42.18 -12.83 18.42
N PRO A 47 42.39 -13.79 19.34
CA PRO A 47 41.34 -14.28 20.23
C PRO A 47 40.83 -13.23 21.23
N HIS A 48 41.51 -12.10 21.36
CA HIS A 48 41.13 -10.98 22.22
C HIS A 48 40.10 -10.04 21.57
N ILE A 49 39.80 -10.24 20.29
CA ILE A 49 38.97 -9.34 19.49
C ILE A 49 37.64 -10.02 19.18
N GLY A 50 36.57 -9.38 19.64
CA GLY A 50 35.19 -9.74 19.36
C GLY A 50 34.51 -10.62 20.41
N PRO A 51 33.21 -10.88 20.21
CA PRO A 51 32.36 -11.59 21.16
C PRO A 51 32.67 -13.09 21.25
N GLN A 52 32.12 -13.74 22.29
CA GLN A 52 32.21 -15.19 22.45
C GLN A 52 31.60 -15.90 21.22
N ASN A 53 32.33 -16.87 20.65
CA ASN A 53 31.97 -17.63 19.45
C ASN A 53 32.10 -16.86 18.10
N PHE A 54 32.82 -15.74 18.06
CA PHE A 54 33.12 -15.01 16.82
C PHE A 54 34.01 -15.84 15.86
N PRO A 55 33.80 -15.77 14.53
CA PRO A 55 34.63 -16.48 13.56
C PRO A 55 36.07 -15.96 13.59
N ARG A 56 37.01 -16.84 13.93
CA ARG A 56 38.43 -16.49 14.09
C ARG A 56 39.23 -16.63 12.79
N GLU A 57 38.76 -17.44 11.85
CA GLU A 57 39.42 -17.69 10.58
C GLU A 57 38.54 -17.20 9.44
N TRP A 58 39.12 -16.39 8.56
CA TRP A 58 38.47 -15.81 7.39
C TRP A 58 39.25 -16.20 6.15
N ILE A 59 38.59 -16.91 5.24
CA ILE A 59 39.16 -17.33 3.97
C ILE A 59 39.00 -16.17 3.00
N ILE A 60 40.12 -15.70 2.46
CA ILE A 60 40.17 -14.63 1.46
C ILE A 60 40.13 -15.30 0.09
N GLU A 61 39.04 -15.06 -0.63
CA GLU A 61 38.87 -15.51 -2.01
C GLU A 61 39.02 -14.32 -2.97
N PRO A 62 39.77 -14.47 -4.06
CA PRO A 62 39.85 -13.42 -5.08
C PRO A 62 38.49 -13.24 -5.76
N LEU A 63 38.11 -11.98 -6.02
CA LEU A 63 36.95 -11.61 -6.82
C LEU A 63 37.39 -11.26 -8.25
N GLU A 64 36.44 -11.18 -9.18
CA GLU A 64 36.73 -10.71 -10.54
C GLU A 64 37.36 -9.32 -10.53
N ASN A 65 38.56 -9.21 -11.08
CA ASN A 65 39.32 -7.96 -11.12
C ASN A 65 38.64 -6.94 -12.05
N LYS A 66 38.09 -5.88 -11.47
CA LYS A 66 37.66 -4.70 -12.22
C LYS A 66 38.82 -3.71 -12.30
N THR A 67 39.23 -3.38 -13.52
CA THR A 67 40.28 -2.39 -13.76
C THR A 67 39.73 -0.97 -13.66
N GLY A 68 40.59 -0.02 -13.27
CA GLY A 68 40.24 1.41 -13.23
C GLY A 68 39.64 1.91 -11.91
N ILE A 69 39.84 1.19 -10.80
CA ILE A 69 39.42 1.63 -9.47
C ILE A 69 40.62 2.29 -8.75
N PHE A 70 40.38 3.47 -8.16
CA PHE A 70 41.39 4.26 -7.46
C PHE A 70 40.90 4.61 -6.05
N THR A 71 41.81 4.69 -5.10
CA THR A 71 41.54 5.29 -3.79
C THR A 71 41.92 6.75 -3.80
N PHE A 72 41.06 7.59 -3.20
CA PHE A 72 41.38 8.99 -2.99
C PHE A 72 41.19 9.34 -1.52
N VAL A 73 42.00 10.28 -1.05
CA VAL A 73 41.93 10.83 0.30
C VAL A 73 41.49 12.27 0.19
N GLN A 74 40.39 12.59 0.85
CA GLN A 74 39.88 13.95 0.95
C GLN A 74 40.42 14.61 2.21
N LYS A 75 41.19 15.69 2.03
CA LYS A 75 41.66 16.57 3.11
C LYS A 75 40.88 17.89 3.08
N PRO A 76 40.88 18.70 4.16
CA PRO A 76 40.14 19.96 4.21
C PRO A 76 40.46 20.95 3.07
N HIS A 77 41.61 20.81 2.40
CA HIS A 77 42.10 21.73 1.37
C HIS A 77 42.29 21.06 0.00
N GLY A 78 41.75 19.87 -0.22
CA GLY A 78 41.80 19.20 -1.53
C GLY A 78 41.64 17.69 -1.47
N ALA A 79 41.37 17.08 -2.62
CA ALA A 79 41.31 15.63 -2.80
C ALA A 79 42.54 15.14 -3.57
N PHE A 80 43.15 14.05 -3.11
CA PHE A 80 44.35 13.46 -3.70
C PHE A 80 44.12 11.99 -4.01
N ILE A 81 44.59 11.51 -5.15
CA ILE A 81 44.60 10.08 -5.47
C ILE A 81 45.76 9.44 -4.70
N ASP A 82 45.41 8.50 -3.83
CA ASP A 82 46.32 7.86 -2.87
C ASP A 82 46.86 6.53 -3.41
N GLY A 83 46.03 5.77 -4.12
CA GLY A 83 46.41 4.45 -4.64
C GLY A 83 45.59 3.97 -5.83
N VAL A 84 46.14 2.97 -6.50
CA VAL A 84 45.45 2.19 -7.55
C VAL A 84 45.07 0.85 -6.94
N ILE A 85 43.82 0.45 -7.09
CA ILE A 85 43.37 -0.87 -6.64
C ILE A 85 43.74 -1.89 -7.71
N THR A 86 44.57 -2.87 -7.34
CA THR A 86 45.02 -3.94 -8.24
C THR A 86 44.17 -5.19 -8.13
N ASP A 87 43.83 -5.56 -6.90
CA ASP A 87 43.17 -6.81 -6.58
C ASP A 87 41.94 -6.54 -5.71
N GLU A 88 40.84 -7.21 -6.03
CA GLU A 88 39.63 -7.22 -5.22
C GLU A 88 39.45 -8.61 -4.62
N VAL A 89 39.29 -8.68 -3.30
CA VAL A 89 39.17 -9.95 -2.58
C VAL A 89 37.99 -9.91 -1.62
N TYR A 90 37.38 -11.07 -1.37
CA TYR A 90 36.28 -11.22 -0.44
C TYR A 90 36.67 -12.11 0.73
N ALA A 91 36.52 -11.59 1.95
CA ALA A 91 36.82 -12.32 3.19
C ALA A 91 35.57 -13.07 3.67
N LYS A 92 35.55 -14.40 3.52
CA LYS A 92 34.48 -15.27 3.99
C LYS A 92 34.82 -15.87 5.36
N PRO A 93 33.91 -15.83 6.36
CA PRO A 93 34.17 -16.48 7.63
C PRO A 93 34.15 -18.00 7.43
N LYS A 94 35.13 -18.70 8.00
CA LYS A 94 35.14 -20.16 8.01
C LYS A 94 33.99 -20.68 8.86
N ILE A 95 33.27 -21.66 8.33
CA ILE A 95 32.10 -22.23 9.01
C ILE A 95 32.58 -23.16 10.14
N THR A 96 32.68 -22.62 11.35
CA THR A 96 32.95 -23.37 12.58
C THR A 96 31.65 -23.60 13.38
N PRO A 97 31.58 -24.64 14.23
CA PRO A 97 30.42 -24.86 15.10
C PRO A 97 30.14 -23.69 16.04
N GLU A 98 31.20 -23.01 16.49
CA GLU A 98 31.12 -21.77 17.28
C GLU A 98 30.45 -20.65 16.49
N TYR A 99 30.90 -20.40 15.25
CA TYR A 99 30.30 -19.39 14.39
C TYR A 99 28.82 -19.66 14.08
N LEU A 100 28.44 -20.93 13.92
CA LEU A 100 27.02 -21.32 13.74
C LEU A 100 26.17 -20.97 14.97
N LYS A 101 26.72 -21.14 16.18
CA LYS A 101 26.06 -20.74 17.43
C LYS A 101 25.89 -19.22 17.49
N TYR A 102 26.97 -18.47 17.24
CA TYR A 102 26.94 -17.00 17.18
C TYR A 102 25.90 -16.50 16.15
N LYS A 103 25.89 -17.07 14.94
CA LYS A 103 24.94 -16.71 13.88
C LYS A 103 23.50 -16.97 14.29
N ARG A 104 23.23 -18.05 15.05
CA ARG A 104 21.88 -18.36 15.55
C ARG A 104 21.42 -17.34 16.60
N GLU A 105 22.28 -17.04 17.56
CA GLU A 105 22.01 -16.07 18.64
C GLU A 105 21.77 -14.67 18.06
N ARG A 106 22.64 -14.23 17.15
CA ARG A 106 22.50 -12.95 16.44
C ARG A 106 21.23 -12.88 15.61
N ASN A 107 20.90 -13.93 14.85
CA ASN A 107 19.65 -13.96 14.09
C ASN A 107 18.41 -13.98 14.98
N ALA A 108 18.47 -14.58 16.18
CA ALA A 108 17.37 -14.55 17.13
C ALA A 108 17.17 -13.16 17.74
N ALA A 109 18.27 -12.45 18.03
CA ALA A 109 18.23 -11.07 18.53
C ALA A 109 17.76 -10.06 17.47
N GLN A 110 18.18 -10.22 16.21
CA GLN A 110 17.80 -9.34 15.10
C GLN A 110 16.41 -9.65 14.54
N ASN A 111 16.03 -10.94 14.48
CA ASN A 111 14.65 -11.33 14.18
C ASN A 111 13.82 -11.28 15.46
N ILE A 112 13.58 -10.07 15.96
CA ILE A 112 12.39 -9.83 16.79
C ILE A 112 11.21 -10.06 15.85
N LYS A 113 10.77 -11.33 15.76
CA LYS A 113 9.59 -11.69 15.00
C LYS A 113 8.45 -10.86 15.57
N ALA A 114 7.88 -9.98 14.76
CA ALA A 114 6.56 -9.42 15.06
C ALA A 114 5.67 -10.61 15.45
N ASP A 115 4.95 -10.50 16.56
CA ASP A 115 4.12 -11.58 17.08
C ASP A 115 3.01 -11.89 16.05
N VAL A 116 3.29 -12.83 15.14
CA VAL A 116 2.31 -13.28 14.14
C VAL A 116 1.38 -14.24 14.86
N LYS A 117 0.38 -13.67 15.53
CA LYS A 117 -0.76 -14.44 16.02
C LYS A 117 -1.55 -14.92 14.82
N ALA A 118 -1.58 -16.23 14.62
CA ALA A 118 -2.49 -16.84 13.67
C ALA A 118 -3.92 -16.64 14.20
N VAL A 119 -4.64 -15.68 13.59
CA VAL A 119 -6.05 -15.42 13.90
C VAL A 119 -6.88 -16.53 13.29
N ASP A 120 -7.46 -17.38 14.13
CA ASP A 120 -8.48 -18.35 13.72
C ASP A 120 -9.85 -17.67 13.73
N SER A 121 -10.25 -17.15 12.56
CA SER A 121 -11.48 -16.36 12.41
C SER A 121 -12.74 -17.13 12.79
N LEU A 122 -12.71 -18.47 12.76
CA LEU A 122 -13.86 -19.32 13.13
C LEU A 122 -13.98 -19.43 14.66
N LYS A 123 -12.85 -19.54 15.37
CA LYS A 123 -12.81 -19.58 16.85
C LYS A 123 -13.07 -18.22 17.49
N GLU A 124 -12.57 -17.15 16.90
CA GLU A 124 -12.68 -15.80 17.47
C GLU A 124 -14.01 -15.10 17.13
N GLY A 125 -14.90 -15.75 16.37
CA GLY A 125 -16.21 -15.18 16.00
C GLY A 125 -16.10 -13.93 15.11
N ILE A 126 -14.91 -13.66 14.56
CA ILE A 126 -14.65 -12.53 13.67
C ILE A 126 -15.31 -12.85 12.33
N ARG A 127 -16.52 -12.35 12.13
CA ARG A 127 -17.12 -12.27 10.80
C ARG A 127 -16.23 -11.33 9.97
N MET A 128 -15.47 -11.91 9.05
CA MET A 128 -14.84 -11.16 7.97
C MET A 128 -15.94 -10.40 7.24
N GLU A 129 -16.09 -9.11 7.53
CA GLU A 129 -16.85 -8.22 6.66
C GLU A 129 -16.23 -8.38 5.28
N ARG A 130 -17.06 -8.75 4.29
CA ARG A 130 -16.60 -8.97 2.93
C ARG A 130 -15.97 -7.66 2.45
N TYR A 131 -14.64 -7.59 2.45
CA TYR A 131 -13.89 -6.54 1.79
C TYR A 131 -14.35 -6.53 0.33
N GLY A 132 -15.10 -5.49 -0.05
CA GLY A 132 -15.77 -5.44 -1.35
C GLY A 132 -16.87 -4.40 -1.45
N ALA A 133 -17.33 -3.80 -0.36
CA ALA A 133 -18.11 -2.57 -0.44
C ALA A 133 -17.14 -1.40 -0.55
N THR A 134 -17.01 -0.84 -1.76
CA THR A 134 -16.39 0.49 -1.91
C THR A 134 -17.17 1.49 -1.07
N GLU A 135 -16.51 2.57 -0.63
CA GLU A 135 -17.18 3.67 0.08
C GLU A 135 -18.43 4.16 -0.68
N TYR A 136 -18.36 4.10 -2.02
CA TYR A 136 -19.46 4.36 -2.93
C TYR A 136 -20.67 3.43 -2.74
N ASP A 137 -20.47 2.11 -2.58
CA ASP A 137 -21.55 1.15 -2.32
C ASP A 137 -22.23 1.39 -0.96
N LEU A 138 -21.44 1.73 0.05
CA LEU A 138 -21.93 2.07 1.38
C LEU A 138 -22.76 3.37 1.34
N MET A 139 -22.29 4.38 0.60
CA MET A 139 -23.02 5.63 0.40
C MET A 139 -24.30 5.42 -0.42
N ALA A 140 -24.28 4.61 -1.47
CA ALA A 140 -25.46 4.29 -2.27
C ALA A 140 -26.54 3.56 -1.45
N ARG A 141 -26.14 2.59 -0.61
CA ARG A 141 -27.04 1.90 0.31
C ARG A 141 -27.63 2.85 1.35
N LYS A 142 -26.82 3.73 1.94
CA LYS A 142 -27.28 4.76 2.88
C LYS A 142 -28.26 5.74 2.22
N ARG A 143 -27.98 6.23 1.01
CA ARG A 143 -28.89 7.11 0.25
C ARG A 143 -30.21 6.41 -0.04
N LYS A 144 -30.18 5.16 -0.51
CA LYS A 144 -31.39 4.37 -0.78
C LYS A 144 -32.22 4.17 0.49
N LYS A 145 -31.57 3.87 1.63
CA LYS A 145 -32.24 3.72 2.92
C LYS A 145 -32.85 5.04 3.40
N MET A 146 -32.14 6.17 3.31
CA MET A 146 -32.68 7.49 3.65
C MET A 146 -33.85 7.90 2.75
N LEU A 147 -33.80 7.57 1.45
CA LEU A 147 -34.93 7.82 0.54
C LEU A 147 -36.16 6.98 0.90
N MET A 148 -35.95 5.78 1.42
CA MET A 148 -37.01 4.87 1.89
C MET A 148 -37.52 5.22 3.31
N GLU A 149 -36.66 5.71 4.20
CA GLU A 149 -37.03 6.17 5.55
C GLU A 149 -37.75 7.52 5.51
N LYS A 150 -37.46 8.37 4.53
CA LYS A 150 -38.38 9.41 4.06
C LYS A 150 -39.55 8.81 3.29
N LYS A 151 -40.14 7.74 3.86
CA LYS A 151 -41.45 7.19 3.52
C LYS A 151 -42.38 8.39 3.49
N ARG A 152 -42.60 8.85 2.27
CA ARG A 152 -43.53 9.90 1.90
C ARG A 152 -44.84 9.55 2.59
N GLU A 153 -45.20 10.28 3.64
CA GLU A 153 -46.52 10.15 4.23
C GLU A 153 -47.51 10.40 3.09
N ARG A 154 -48.48 9.49 2.94
CA ARG A 154 -49.50 9.64 1.91
C ARG A 154 -50.24 10.92 2.25
N LEU A 155 -50.12 11.92 1.39
CA LEU A 155 -50.94 13.11 1.48
C LEU A 155 -52.40 12.69 1.31
N SER A 156 -53.33 13.48 1.85
CA SER A 156 -54.74 13.19 1.68
C SER A 156 -55.10 13.24 0.18
N LYS A 157 -56.13 12.48 -0.21
CA LYS A 157 -56.56 12.40 -1.62
C LYS A 157 -56.81 13.79 -2.23
N THR A 158 -57.38 14.72 -1.45
CA THR A 158 -57.67 16.09 -1.88
C THR A 158 -56.40 16.87 -2.20
N GLU A 159 -55.40 16.84 -1.32
CA GLU A 159 -54.14 17.57 -1.51
C GLU A 159 -53.36 17.06 -2.72
N VAL A 160 -53.37 15.75 -2.95
CA VAL A 160 -52.71 15.17 -4.13
C VAL A 160 -53.40 15.63 -5.42
N MET A 161 -54.72 15.71 -5.43
CA MET A 161 -55.48 16.15 -6.60
C MET A 161 -55.17 17.62 -6.94
N ASP A 162 -55.09 18.50 -5.94
CA ASP A 162 -54.72 19.91 -6.15
C ASP A 162 -53.32 20.05 -6.76
N ILE A 163 -52.35 19.24 -6.31
CA ILE A 163 -51.00 19.22 -6.87
C ILE A 163 -51.00 18.71 -8.31
N LEU A 164 -51.81 17.68 -8.62
CA LEU A 164 -51.93 17.15 -9.97
C LEU A 164 -52.56 18.18 -10.92
N PHE A 165 -53.60 18.91 -10.50
CA PHE A 165 -54.20 19.99 -11.31
C PHE A 165 -53.19 21.09 -11.62
N ARG A 166 -52.43 21.57 -10.63
CA ARG A 166 -51.35 22.55 -10.85
C ARG A 166 -50.27 22.05 -11.81
N ALA A 167 -49.94 20.75 -11.78
CA ALA A 167 -49.00 20.17 -12.73
C ALA A 167 -49.58 20.22 -14.16
N PHE A 168 -50.86 19.91 -14.34
CA PHE A 168 -51.53 19.97 -15.65
C PHE A 168 -51.76 21.39 -16.18
N GLU A 169 -51.79 22.41 -15.31
CA GLU A 169 -51.75 23.83 -15.70
C GLU A 169 -50.39 24.22 -16.31
N GLU A 170 -49.29 23.67 -15.76
CA GLU A 170 -47.93 23.96 -16.23
C GLU A 170 -47.63 23.28 -17.57
N TYR A 171 -48.01 22.01 -17.71
CA TYR A 171 -47.86 21.26 -18.96
C TYR A 171 -49.08 20.39 -19.25
N PRO A 172 -49.56 20.34 -20.52
CA PRO A 172 -50.77 19.60 -20.89
C PRO A 172 -50.63 18.07 -20.84
N TYR A 173 -49.41 17.53 -20.82
CA TYR A 173 -49.10 16.11 -20.90
C TYR A 173 -48.06 15.71 -19.86
N TRP A 174 -48.33 14.66 -19.09
CA TRP A 174 -47.42 14.17 -18.05
C TRP A 174 -47.33 12.64 -18.02
N SER A 175 -46.17 12.10 -17.64
CA SER A 175 -46.03 10.66 -17.39
C SER A 175 -46.37 10.33 -15.92
N VAL A 176 -46.81 9.11 -15.65
CA VAL A 176 -47.12 8.66 -14.27
C VAL A 176 -45.90 8.80 -13.34
N LYS A 177 -44.71 8.55 -13.88
CA LYS A 177 -43.46 8.64 -13.12
C LYS A 177 -43.18 10.09 -12.73
N ASP A 178 -43.34 11.01 -13.67
CA ASP A 178 -43.08 12.43 -13.43
C ASP A 178 -44.13 13.02 -12.47
N LEU A 179 -45.39 12.58 -12.54
CA LEU A 179 -46.42 12.95 -11.57
C LEU A 179 -46.13 12.41 -10.17
N ALA A 180 -45.59 11.19 -10.04
CA ALA A 180 -45.19 10.61 -8.76
C ALA A 180 -43.96 11.32 -8.16
N ASP A 181 -43.05 11.79 -9.01
CA ASP A 181 -41.89 12.57 -8.56
C ASP A 181 -42.28 14.01 -8.19
N ARG A 182 -43.17 14.66 -8.97
CA ARG A 182 -43.68 16.01 -8.70
C ARG A 182 -44.55 16.11 -7.44
N SER A 183 -45.41 15.12 -7.23
CA SER A 183 -46.26 15.05 -6.02
C SER A 183 -45.55 14.47 -4.80
N GLY A 184 -44.37 13.86 -5.00
CA GLY A 184 -43.69 13.12 -3.94
C GLY A 184 -44.53 11.95 -3.41
N GLN A 185 -45.45 11.39 -4.19
CA GLN A 185 -46.31 10.27 -3.76
C GLN A 185 -45.85 8.94 -4.38
N PRO A 186 -46.20 7.77 -3.81
CA PRO A 186 -45.91 6.48 -4.42
C PRO A 186 -46.60 6.31 -5.78
N LEU A 187 -45.89 5.72 -6.76
CA LEU A 187 -46.40 5.49 -8.13
C LEU A 187 -47.76 4.79 -8.16
N ALA A 188 -47.94 3.76 -7.31
CA ALA A 188 -49.20 3.02 -7.20
C ALA A 188 -50.37 3.92 -6.76
N TYR A 189 -50.13 4.87 -5.86
CA TYR A 189 -51.17 5.77 -5.36
C TYR A 189 -51.61 6.77 -6.43
N ILE A 190 -50.66 7.30 -7.20
CA ILE A 190 -50.98 8.16 -8.36
C ILE A 190 -51.75 7.37 -9.43
N GLN A 191 -51.39 6.12 -9.69
CA GLN A 191 -52.12 5.27 -10.63
C GLN A 191 -53.58 5.00 -10.21
N GLU A 192 -53.87 4.93 -8.91
CA GLU A 192 -55.24 4.80 -8.39
C GLU A 192 -56.07 6.07 -8.58
N LEU A 193 -55.45 7.25 -8.46
CA LEU A 193 -56.13 8.55 -8.55
C LEU A 193 -56.28 9.06 -9.98
N LEU A 194 -55.34 8.72 -10.87
CA LEU A 194 -55.30 9.18 -12.26
C LEU A 194 -56.59 8.94 -13.06
N PRO A 195 -57.27 7.77 -12.99
CA PRO A 195 -58.52 7.53 -13.72
C PRO A 195 -59.67 8.50 -13.36
N GLY A 196 -59.60 9.13 -12.18
CA GLY A 196 -60.56 10.14 -11.74
C GLY A 196 -60.48 11.42 -12.56
N ILE A 197 -59.26 11.89 -12.87
CA ILE A 197 -58.98 13.24 -13.39
C ILE A 197 -58.40 13.27 -14.81
N ALA A 198 -57.71 12.21 -15.23
CA ALA A 198 -56.92 12.19 -16.45
C ALA A 198 -57.18 10.94 -17.29
N VAL A 199 -56.97 11.05 -18.59
CA VAL A 199 -57.08 9.96 -19.58
C VAL A 199 -55.71 9.69 -20.17
N LEU A 200 -55.40 8.41 -20.35
CA LEU A 200 -54.18 8.00 -21.04
C LEU A 200 -54.30 8.30 -22.54
N ASN A 201 -53.39 9.12 -23.08
CA ASN A 201 -53.35 9.43 -24.49
C ASN A 201 -52.74 8.24 -25.28
N LYS A 202 -53.56 7.62 -26.14
CA LYS A 202 -53.16 6.45 -26.96
C LYS A 202 -52.67 6.83 -28.37
N LYS A 203 -52.67 8.13 -28.73
CA LYS A 203 -52.43 8.58 -30.11
C LYS A 203 -50.98 9.07 -30.30
N ALA A 204 -50.69 10.32 -29.95
CA ALA A 204 -49.41 10.97 -30.30
C ALA A 204 -48.35 10.83 -29.19
N HIS A 205 -48.75 10.95 -27.92
CA HIS A 205 -47.84 10.89 -26.77
C HIS A 205 -48.09 9.60 -25.97
N ARG A 206 -47.58 8.47 -26.50
CA ARG A 206 -47.72 7.16 -25.84
C ARG A 206 -47.21 7.21 -24.39
N ASN A 207 -48.01 6.66 -23.47
CA ASN A 207 -47.74 6.60 -22.03
C ASN A 207 -47.83 7.95 -21.27
N MET A 208 -48.39 9.00 -21.89
CA MET A 208 -48.68 10.27 -21.22
C MET A 208 -50.18 10.40 -20.89
N TYR A 209 -50.47 11.02 -19.76
CA TYR A 209 -51.80 11.34 -19.29
C TYR A 209 -52.13 12.79 -19.65
N GLU A 210 -53.38 13.02 -20.04
CA GLU A 210 -53.95 14.35 -20.27
C GLU A 210 -55.20 14.53 -19.41
N LEU A 211 -55.46 15.75 -18.95
CA LEU A 211 -56.63 16.04 -18.14
C LEU A 211 -57.93 15.74 -18.92
N LYS A 212 -58.94 15.16 -18.26
CA LYS A 212 -60.26 14.92 -18.86
C LYS A 212 -60.85 16.25 -19.36
N PRO A 213 -61.62 16.22 -20.47
CA PRO A 213 -62.24 17.42 -21.02
C PRO A 213 -63.19 18.11 -20.02
N GLU A 214 -63.82 17.35 -19.12
CA GLU A 214 -64.70 17.85 -18.05
C GLU A 214 -64.00 18.81 -17.08
N TYR A 215 -62.69 18.61 -16.83
CA TYR A 215 -61.90 19.47 -15.95
C TYR A 215 -61.10 20.54 -16.71
N LYS A 216 -61.07 20.49 -18.05
CA LYS A 216 -60.44 21.53 -18.89
C LYS A 216 -61.32 22.77 -19.04
N SER A 217 -62.62 22.67 -18.77
CA SER A 217 -63.60 23.76 -18.93
C SER A 217 -64.11 24.34 -17.60
N GLY A 218 -63.40 24.08 -16.50
CA GLY A 218 -63.78 24.50 -15.14
C GLY A 218 -63.14 25.81 -14.66
N THR A 219 -62.56 26.61 -15.55
CA THR A 219 -62.06 27.95 -15.21
C THR A 219 -62.97 28.99 -15.87
N ASN A 220 -63.96 29.44 -15.12
CA ASN A 220 -64.58 30.76 -15.28
C ASN A 220 -64.30 31.53 -13.99
#